data_AF-A0A813IR01-F1
#
_entry.id   AF-A0A813IR01-F1
#
_cell.length_a   1.000
_cell.length_b   1.000
_cell.length_c   1.000
_cell.angle_alpha   90.00
_cell.angle_beta   90.00
_cell.angle_gamma   90.00
#
_symmetry.space_group_name_H-M   'P 1'
#
loop_
_entity.id
_entity.type
_entity.pdbx_description
1 polymer ?
#
loop_
_entity_poly.entity_id
_entity_poly.type
_entity_poly.pdbx_seq_one_letter_code
_entity_poly.pdbx_strand_id
1 'polypeptide(L)'
;MDLNSLESVRNFAKTYTGPVDVLVNNAATLGSGELRRTGDGFEECLQVNYLSGFLLTSLLLDRVEQSAAGRIVHVSAKAHEWANISVQAMVSEKVLGPDFVSRQGMMGNLGGSYADSKLAQILFSAALTRRLKPSAVSMSLHPAITQTELLRDVKDSAMVKFLQEQVLQRIGRVVGFMQTKEDAPKTQVHVATHPALQKAGGRYYSPIYPPLVGCGKAAEDCAVSEVSDAALDVSLQEDLFKVGRTFGDFVYNDNLFQWESRSSYTGRARPTPKTSLTSRLTRFLTSQFHSSIFAHLDLGTAPIETLQDRKFHKAITKMPRLEDVVFPQHGWAGQAERTKFLSALPPGASAWGRGRP
;
A
#
# COMPACT_ATOMS: atom_id res chain seq x y z
N MET A 1 8.02 -7.05 15.88
CA MET A 1 7.97 -6.27 14.62
C MET A 1 6.91 -5.21 14.77
N ASP A 2 7.22 -3.97 14.42
CA ASP A 2 6.29 -2.84 14.42
C ASP A 2 6.00 -2.42 12.98
N LEU A 3 4.74 -2.52 12.55
CA LEU A 3 4.34 -2.16 11.18
C LEU A 3 4.19 -0.64 10.97
N ASN A 4 4.28 0.14 12.04
CA ASN A 4 4.36 1.60 12.00
C ASN A 4 5.80 2.10 11.69
N SER A 5 6.75 1.18 11.50
CA SER A 5 8.14 1.46 11.11
C SER A 5 8.60 0.52 9.99
N LEU A 6 8.85 1.06 8.80
CA LEU A 6 9.40 0.28 7.68
C LEU A 6 10.81 -0.25 7.97
N GLU A 7 11.59 0.44 8.80
CA GLU A 7 12.86 -0.08 9.29
C GLU A 7 12.68 -1.33 10.16
N SER A 8 11.69 -1.35 11.06
CA SER A 8 11.35 -2.53 11.85
C SER A 8 10.99 -3.73 10.97
N VAL A 9 10.23 -3.50 9.89
CA VAL A 9 9.89 -4.53 8.88
C VAL A 9 11.13 -5.09 8.20
N ARG A 10 12.06 -4.22 7.76
CA ARG A 10 13.31 -4.65 7.13
C ARG A 10 14.18 -5.45 8.08
N ASN A 11 14.30 -5.00 9.33
CA ASN A 11 15.09 -5.69 10.34
C ASN A 11 14.52 -7.07 10.63
N PHE A 12 13.19 -7.21 10.72
CA PHE A 12 12.54 -8.51 10.84
C PHE A 12 12.80 -9.41 9.61
N ALA A 13 12.65 -8.89 8.40
CA ALA A 13 12.87 -9.66 7.18
C ALA A 13 14.32 -10.20 7.11
N LYS A 14 15.31 -9.42 7.55
CA LYS A 14 16.73 -9.84 7.62
C LYS A 14 16.97 -10.98 8.61
N THR A 15 16.21 -11.07 9.71
CA THR A 15 16.42 -12.13 10.70
C THR A 15 15.81 -13.47 10.27
N TYR A 16 14.95 -13.50 9.27
CA TYR A 16 14.32 -14.72 8.79
C TYR A 16 15.12 -15.33 7.63
N THR A 17 15.61 -16.56 7.81
CA THR A 17 16.53 -17.21 6.86
C THR A 17 16.01 -18.52 6.26
N GLY A 18 14.82 -18.98 6.64
CA GLY A 18 14.20 -20.20 6.12
C GLY A 18 13.33 -19.98 4.88
N PRO A 19 12.80 -21.06 4.27
CA PRO A 19 11.69 -20.97 3.32
C PRO A 19 10.41 -20.53 4.05
N VAL A 20 9.52 -19.84 3.34
CA VAL A 20 8.22 -19.40 3.88
C VAL A 20 7.10 -20.14 3.14
N ASP A 21 6.49 -21.14 3.80
CA ASP A 21 5.36 -21.84 3.19
C ASP A 21 4.11 -20.95 3.12
N VAL A 22 3.87 -20.16 4.16
CA VAL A 22 2.72 -19.24 4.24
C VAL A 22 3.13 -17.93 4.88
N LEU A 23 2.86 -16.82 4.18
CA LEU A 23 2.92 -15.45 4.71
C LEU A 23 1.50 -14.89 4.83
N VAL A 24 1.06 -14.56 6.05
CA VAL A 24 -0.26 -13.94 6.29
C VAL A 24 -0.11 -12.50 6.75
N ASN A 25 -0.43 -11.56 5.86
CA ASN A 25 -0.52 -10.13 6.17
C ASN A 25 -1.87 -9.83 6.86
N ASN A 26 -1.96 -10.18 8.14
CA ASN A 26 -3.18 -10.08 8.95
C ASN A 26 -3.33 -8.76 9.74
N ALA A 27 -2.22 -8.20 10.21
CA ALA A 27 -2.25 -7.05 11.10
C ALA A 27 -2.90 -5.82 10.44
N ALA A 28 -3.71 -5.09 11.21
CA ALA A 28 -4.39 -3.91 10.74
C ALA A 28 -4.71 -2.93 11.88
N THR A 29 -4.93 -1.67 11.51
CA THR A 29 -5.47 -0.60 12.36
C THR A 29 -6.59 0.14 11.62
N LEU A 30 -7.56 0.67 12.36
CA LEU A 30 -8.53 1.66 11.88
C LEU A 30 -8.02 3.10 12.04
N GLY A 31 -6.81 3.27 12.58
CA GLY A 31 -6.26 4.55 13.00
C GLY A 31 -6.95 5.08 14.26
N SER A 32 -6.45 6.19 14.81
CA SER A 32 -7.03 6.79 16.02
C SER A 32 -8.23 7.70 15.77
N GLY A 33 -8.85 7.62 14.58
CA GLY A 33 -9.94 8.48 14.13
C GLY A 33 -9.58 9.92 13.77
N GLU A 34 -8.30 10.27 13.87
CA GLU A 34 -7.72 11.53 13.40
C GLU A 34 -6.69 11.21 12.32
N LEU A 35 -6.49 12.12 11.35
CA LEU A 35 -5.45 11.95 10.32
C LEU A 35 -4.07 11.98 10.99
N ARG A 36 -3.46 10.81 11.13
CA ARG A 36 -2.13 10.64 11.73
C ARG A 36 -1.12 10.13 10.72
N ARG A 37 0.12 10.58 10.91
CA ARG A 37 1.27 10.06 10.17
C ARG A 37 2.15 9.22 11.07
N THR A 38 2.72 8.19 10.49
CA THR A 38 3.75 7.33 11.08
C THR A 38 5.08 8.08 11.21
N GLY A 39 6.07 7.48 11.88
CA GLY A 39 7.45 8.00 11.87
C GLY A 39 8.06 8.03 10.47
N ASP A 40 7.54 7.18 9.57
CA ASP A 40 7.87 7.15 8.15
C ASP A 40 7.01 8.12 7.32
N GLY A 41 6.27 9.05 7.93
CA GLY A 41 5.56 10.12 7.20
C GLY A 41 4.33 9.71 6.38
N PHE A 42 3.96 8.42 6.36
CA PHE A 42 2.74 7.95 5.71
C PHE A 42 1.54 8.06 6.62
N GLU A 43 0.35 8.07 6.02
CA GLU A 43 -0.86 7.87 6.81
C GLU A 43 -0.87 6.50 7.49
N GLU A 44 -1.26 6.52 8.77
CA GLU A 44 -1.13 5.38 9.68
C GLU A 44 -1.84 4.11 9.19
N CYS A 45 -3.09 4.21 8.74
CA CYS A 45 -3.84 3.06 8.25
C CYS A 45 -3.21 2.51 6.97
N LEU A 46 -2.86 3.39 6.03
CA LEU A 46 -2.27 2.98 4.76
C LEU A 46 -0.94 2.25 4.98
N GLN A 47 -0.07 2.79 5.84
CA GLN A 47 1.19 2.14 6.12
C GLN A 47 1.01 0.80 6.83
N VAL A 48 0.33 0.80 7.97
CA VAL A 48 0.21 -0.39 8.82
C VAL A 48 -0.49 -1.51 8.06
N ASN A 49 -1.58 -1.20 7.34
CA ASN A 49 -2.40 -2.21 6.70
C ASN A 49 -1.82 -2.66 5.35
N TYR A 50 -1.22 -1.76 4.59
CA TYR A 50 -0.81 -2.04 3.21
C TYR A 50 0.70 -1.92 2.99
N LEU A 51 1.31 -0.75 3.20
CA LEU A 51 2.70 -0.51 2.77
C LEU A 51 3.71 -1.42 3.49
N SER A 52 3.51 -1.65 4.79
CA SER A 52 4.38 -2.53 5.58
C SER A 52 4.23 -4.00 5.18
N GLY A 53 3.00 -4.45 4.87
CA GLY A 53 2.74 -5.79 4.34
C GLY A 53 3.30 -5.99 2.93
N PHE A 54 3.17 -4.97 2.07
CA PHE A 54 3.79 -4.93 0.75
C PHE A 54 5.31 -5.09 0.84
N LEU A 55 5.96 -4.29 1.71
CA LEU A 55 7.41 -4.32 1.90
C LEU A 55 7.88 -5.68 2.42
N LEU A 56 7.21 -6.20 3.47
CA LEU A 56 7.54 -7.51 4.03
C LEU A 56 7.44 -8.62 2.98
N THR A 57 6.34 -8.62 2.22
CA THR A 57 6.10 -9.59 1.14
C THR A 57 7.18 -9.52 0.08
N SER A 58 7.58 -8.31 -0.31
CA SER A 58 8.63 -8.09 -1.31
C SER A 58 10.00 -8.59 -0.83
N LEU A 59 10.33 -8.35 0.45
CA LEU A 59 11.61 -8.78 1.03
C LEU A 59 11.69 -10.30 1.25
N LEU A 60 10.55 -10.95 1.49
CA LEU A 60 10.47 -12.40 1.71
C LEU A 60 10.05 -13.18 0.46
N LEU A 61 9.91 -12.51 -0.68
CA LEU A 61 9.36 -13.11 -1.90
C LEU A 61 10.14 -14.34 -2.35
N ASP A 62 11.46 -14.24 -2.42
CA ASP A 62 12.34 -15.36 -2.78
C ASP A 62 12.18 -16.54 -1.82
N ARG A 63 11.89 -16.28 -0.55
CA ARG A 63 11.70 -17.32 0.48
C ARG A 63 10.35 -18.01 0.33
N VAL A 64 9.32 -17.29 -0.07
CA VAL A 64 8.02 -17.86 -0.40
C VAL A 64 8.13 -18.74 -1.64
N GLU A 65 8.84 -18.27 -2.66
CA GLU A 65 9.01 -19.00 -3.91
C GLU A 65 9.93 -20.23 -3.81
N GLN A 66 10.73 -20.34 -2.74
CA GLN A 66 11.47 -21.55 -2.41
C GLN A 66 10.57 -22.68 -1.88
N SER A 67 9.37 -22.35 -1.36
CA SER A 67 8.40 -23.36 -0.94
C SER A 67 7.79 -24.06 -2.15
N ALA A 68 7.55 -25.36 -2.02
CA ALA A 68 6.86 -26.16 -3.03
C ALA A 68 5.40 -25.73 -3.23
N ALA A 69 4.80 -25.09 -2.22
CA ALA A 69 3.41 -24.66 -2.20
C ALA A 69 3.25 -23.29 -1.51
N GLY A 70 4.11 -22.33 -1.86
CA GLY A 70 4.16 -21.01 -1.23
C GLY A 70 2.84 -20.24 -1.32
N ARG A 71 2.43 -19.59 -0.23
CA ARG A 71 1.20 -18.80 -0.17
C ARG A 71 1.38 -17.46 0.50
N ILE A 72 0.81 -16.44 -0.10
CA ILE A 72 0.74 -15.09 0.47
C ILE A 72 -0.74 -14.73 0.62
N VAL A 73 -1.17 -14.41 1.84
CA VAL A 73 -2.57 -14.12 2.17
C VAL A 73 -2.67 -12.72 2.74
N HIS A 74 -3.43 -11.85 2.08
CA HIS A 74 -3.74 -10.50 2.58
C HIS A 74 -5.13 -10.46 3.20
N VAL A 75 -5.20 -10.07 4.49
CA VAL A 75 -6.48 -9.94 5.20
C VAL A 75 -7.05 -8.53 4.96
N SER A 76 -7.91 -8.46 3.95
CA SER A 76 -8.68 -7.28 3.55
C SER A 76 -9.99 -7.16 4.34
N ALA A 77 -10.96 -6.38 3.85
CA ALA A 77 -12.27 -6.18 4.45
C ALA A 77 -13.32 -5.81 3.39
N LYS A 78 -14.60 -6.03 3.72
CA LYS A 78 -15.74 -5.54 2.92
C LYS A 78 -15.71 -4.01 2.70
N ALA A 79 -15.07 -3.27 3.61
CA ALA A 79 -14.85 -1.84 3.49
C ALA A 79 -14.11 -1.41 2.20
N HIS A 80 -13.42 -2.32 1.49
CA HIS A 80 -12.80 -2.01 0.21
C HIS A 80 -13.82 -1.49 -0.84
N GLU A 81 -15.10 -1.86 -0.71
CA GLU A 81 -16.18 -1.40 -1.61
C GLU A 81 -16.49 0.08 -1.42
N TRP A 82 -16.10 0.67 -0.29
CA TRP A 82 -16.23 2.10 -0.01
C TRP A 82 -14.98 2.90 -0.39
N ALA A 83 -13.95 2.23 -0.92
CA ALA A 83 -12.79 2.91 -1.45
C ALA A 83 -13.20 3.75 -2.66
N ASN A 84 -12.71 4.98 -2.71
CA ASN A 84 -13.08 5.95 -3.75
C ASN A 84 -11.84 6.56 -4.39
N ILE A 85 -10.70 5.88 -4.27
CA ILE A 85 -9.39 6.30 -4.77
C ILE A 85 -9.16 5.75 -6.18
N SER A 86 -8.69 6.60 -7.09
CA SER A 86 -7.98 6.16 -8.30
C SER A 86 -6.55 5.77 -7.92
N VAL A 87 -5.96 4.77 -8.56
CA VAL A 87 -4.56 4.38 -8.26
C VAL A 87 -3.61 5.54 -8.45
N GLN A 88 -3.85 6.43 -9.43
CA GLN A 88 -3.12 7.70 -9.54
C GLN A 88 -3.14 8.53 -8.24
N ALA A 89 -4.25 8.57 -7.50
CA ALA A 89 -4.24 9.19 -6.18
C ALA A 89 -3.38 8.37 -5.20
N MET A 90 -3.60 7.05 -5.12
CA MET A 90 -2.89 6.08 -4.27
C MET A 90 -1.36 6.06 -4.44
N VAL A 91 -0.89 6.45 -5.63
CA VAL A 91 0.51 6.44 -6.04
C VAL A 91 1.10 7.83 -6.29
N SER A 92 0.27 8.87 -6.29
CA SER A 92 0.76 10.25 -6.41
C SER A 92 1.47 10.68 -5.13
N GLU A 93 2.26 11.76 -5.24
CA GLU A 93 2.76 12.53 -4.08
C GLU A 93 1.63 12.86 -3.08
N LYS A 94 0.36 12.90 -3.49
CA LYS A 94 -0.72 13.10 -2.53
C LYS A 94 -0.87 11.96 -1.54
N VAL A 95 -0.65 10.70 -1.88
CA VAL A 95 -0.85 9.58 -0.95
C VAL A 95 0.45 9.13 -0.31
N LEU A 96 1.57 9.23 -1.05
CA LEU A 96 2.89 8.90 -0.54
C LEU A 96 3.63 10.09 0.09
N GLY A 97 3.18 11.32 -0.17
CA GLY A 97 3.82 12.54 0.29
C GLY A 97 3.14 13.18 1.51
N PRO A 98 3.77 14.23 2.06
CA PRO A 98 3.34 14.90 3.30
C PRO A 98 2.00 15.65 3.16
N ASP A 99 1.45 15.73 1.96
CA ASP A 99 0.21 16.44 1.65
C ASP A 99 -1.02 15.51 1.55
N PHE A 100 -0.90 14.23 1.97
CA PHE A 100 -2.05 13.34 2.06
C PHE A 100 -3.13 13.90 2.98
N VAL A 101 -4.26 14.25 2.38
CA VAL A 101 -5.49 14.57 3.09
C VAL A 101 -6.40 13.37 2.93
N SER A 102 -6.50 12.55 3.99
CA SER A 102 -7.53 11.52 4.06
C SER A 102 -8.90 12.18 3.92
N ARG A 103 -9.74 11.64 3.03
CA ARG A 103 -11.12 12.10 2.91
C ARG A 103 -11.90 11.57 4.10
N GLN A 104 -12.21 12.44 5.04
CA GLN A 104 -13.21 12.16 6.06
C GLN A 104 -14.59 12.16 5.36
N GLY A 105 -15.19 10.99 5.16
CA GLY A 105 -16.45 10.83 4.42
C GLY A 105 -17.50 10.09 5.25
N MET A 106 -18.64 10.76 5.45
CA MET A 106 -20.01 10.41 5.92
C MET A 106 -20.29 9.22 6.86
N MET A 107 -19.30 8.44 7.30
CA MET A 107 -19.53 7.23 8.10
C MET A 107 -18.33 6.89 9.01
N GLY A 108 -17.68 7.91 9.58
CA GLY A 108 -16.70 7.82 10.68
C GLY A 108 -15.66 6.69 10.55
N ASN A 109 -14.44 6.99 10.12
CA ASN A 109 -13.26 6.09 10.12
C ASN A 109 -13.33 4.81 9.25
N LEU A 110 -14.52 4.31 8.89
CA LEU A 110 -14.68 3.16 7.99
C LEU A 110 -14.60 3.55 6.51
N GLY A 111 -14.97 4.78 6.17
CA GLY A 111 -14.69 5.40 4.87
C GLY A 111 -13.45 6.28 4.93
N GLY A 112 -12.54 6.15 3.96
CA GLY A 112 -11.27 6.88 3.91
C GLY A 112 -10.06 5.95 3.78
N SER A 113 -8.95 6.28 4.45
CA SER A 113 -7.66 5.57 4.34
C SER A 113 -7.75 4.08 4.66
N TYR A 114 -8.64 3.67 5.58
CA TYR A 114 -8.86 2.26 5.89
C TYR A 114 -9.40 1.50 4.67
N ALA A 115 -10.53 1.95 4.10
CA ALA A 115 -11.12 1.37 2.90
C ALA A 115 -10.11 1.32 1.74
N ASP A 116 -9.37 2.41 1.52
CA ASP A 116 -8.34 2.50 0.49
C ASP A 116 -7.21 1.49 0.74
N SER A 117 -6.75 1.32 1.99
CA SER A 117 -5.75 0.32 2.35
C SER A 117 -6.22 -1.11 2.13
N LYS A 118 -7.52 -1.37 2.35
CA LYS A 118 -8.14 -2.70 2.14
C LYS A 118 -8.33 -3.00 0.66
N LEU A 119 -8.66 -2.01 -0.16
CA LEU A 119 -8.66 -2.13 -1.62
C LEU A 119 -7.24 -2.40 -2.15
N ALA A 120 -6.23 -1.67 -1.64
CA ALA A 120 -4.84 -1.83 -2.04
C ALA A 120 -4.32 -3.27 -1.83
N GLN A 121 -4.70 -3.92 -0.72
CA GLN A 121 -4.38 -5.33 -0.46
C GLN A 121 -4.96 -6.29 -1.50
N ILE A 122 -6.18 -6.05 -1.99
CA ILE A 122 -6.84 -6.88 -3.02
C ILE A 122 -6.12 -6.68 -4.35
N LEU A 123 -5.92 -5.42 -4.75
CA LEU A 123 -5.20 -5.06 -5.97
C LEU A 123 -3.80 -5.67 -6.01
N PHE A 124 -3.06 -5.55 -4.91
CA PHE A 124 -1.72 -6.12 -4.78
C PHE A 124 -1.73 -7.64 -4.86
N SER A 125 -2.71 -8.30 -4.23
CA SER A 125 -2.83 -9.76 -4.28
C SER A 125 -3.00 -10.28 -5.70
N ALA A 126 -3.86 -9.62 -6.48
CA ALA A 126 -4.09 -9.94 -7.89
C ALA A 126 -2.85 -9.68 -8.75
N ALA A 127 -2.21 -8.52 -8.57
CA ALA A 127 -0.99 -8.15 -9.30
C ALA A 127 0.18 -9.09 -9.03
N LEU A 128 0.37 -9.48 -7.76
CA LEU A 128 1.48 -10.30 -7.31
C LEU A 128 1.33 -11.74 -7.81
N THR A 129 0.14 -12.33 -7.76
CA THR A 129 -0.10 -13.70 -8.23
C THR A 129 0.38 -13.92 -9.66
N ARG A 130 0.18 -12.94 -10.56
CA ARG A 130 0.60 -13.06 -11.97
C ARG A 130 2.11 -13.08 -12.17
N ARG A 131 2.87 -12.71 -11.14
CA ARG A 131 4.34 -12.55 -11.18
C ARG A 131 5.08 -13.63 -10.41
N LEU A 132 4.38 -14.35 -9.54
CA LEU A 132 4.96 -15.43 -8.76
C LEU A 132 5.36 -16.60 -9.65
N LYS A 133 6.36 -17.36 -9.22
CA LYS A 133 6.61 -18.70 -9.75
C LYS A 133 5.33 -19.56 -9.67
N PRO A 134 5.12 -20.53 -10.58
CA PRO A 134 3.95 -21.41 -10.57
C PRO A 134 3.74 -22.20 -9.27
N SER A 135 4.78 -22.35 -8.43
CA SER A 135 4.71 -22.99 -7.11
C SER A 135 4.07 -22.11 -6.03
N ALA A 136 3.89 -20.80 -6.28
CA ALA A 136 3.40 -19.85 -5.30
C ALA A 136 2.18 -19.08 -5.77
N VAL A 137 1.28 -18.75 -4.83
CA VAL A 137 0.08 -17.94 -5.09
C VAL A 137 -0.09 -16.84 -4.04
N SER A 138 -0.65 -15.72 -4.47
CA SER A 138 -1.06 -14.61 -3.62
C SER A 138 -2.57 -14.42 -3.70
N MET A 139 -3.24 -14.28 -2.57
CA MET A 139 -4.70 -14.19 -2.47
C MET A 139 -5.13 -13.26 -1.34
N SER A 140 -6.39 -12.83 -1.37
CA SER A 140 -6.96 -11.92 -0.39
C SER A 140 -8.26 -12.47 0.18
N LEU A 141 -8.64 -12.03 1.37
CA LEU A 141 -9.90 -12.44 2.02
C LEU A 141 -10.43 -11.33 2.93
N HIS A 142 -11.69 -11.45 3.35
CA HIS A 142 -12.17 -10.77 4.57
C HIS A 142 -12.66 -11.79 5.62
N PRO A 143 -12.37 -11.57 6.92
CA PRO A 143 -12.66 -12.53 7.99
C PRO A 143 -14.00 -12.28 8.70
N ALA A 144 -14.94 -11.59 8.04
CA ALA A 144 -16.21 -11.10 8.61
C ALA A 144 -15.99 -10.00 9.65
N ILE A 145 -17.09 -9.42 10.13
CA ILE A 145 -17.05 -8.51 11.28
C ILE A 145 -16.92 -9.38 12.53
N THR A 146 -15.77 -9.30 13.20
CA THR A 146 -15.48 -10.08 14.41
C THR A 146 -15.31 -9.13 15.59
N GLN A 147 -15.59 -9.58 16.81
CA GLN A 147 -15.25 -8.84 18.03
C GLN A 147 -13.73 -8.76 18.14
N THR A 148 -13.14 -7.75 17.52
CA THR A 148 -11.71 -7.47 17.57
C THR A 148 -11.50 -6.17 18.33
N GLU A 149 -10.35 -6.07 19.00
CA GLU A 149 -9.87 -4.82 19.59
C GLU A 149 -9.55 -3.75 18.52
N LEU A 150 -9.91 -3.97 17.24
CA LEU A 150 -9.72 -3.03 16.16
C LEU A 150 -10.51 -1.72 16.40
N LEU A 151 -11.66 -1.81 17.10
CA LEU A 151 -12.49 -0.65 17.46
C LEU A 151 -12.08 0.01 18.79
N ARG A 152 -11.00 -0.46 19.45
CA ARG A 152 -10.62 0.01 20.80
C ARG A 152 -10.35 1.52 20.83
N ASP A 153 -9.77 2.05 19.75
CA ASP A 153 -9.31 3.44 19.64
C ASP A 153 -10.34 4.38 18.99
N VAL A 154 -11.51 3.88 18.59
CA VAL A 154 -12.60 4.73 18.07
C VAL A 154 -13.21 5.49 19.25
N LYS A 155 -13.06 6.82 19.28
CA LYS A 155 -13.64 7.70 20.30
C LYS A 155 -15.15 7.85 20.09
N ASP A 156 -15.94 6.99 20.72
CA ASP A 156 -17.39 7.18 20.87
C ASP A 156 -17.81 6.92 22.32
N SER A 157 -18.87 7.60 22.79
CA SER A 157 -19.36 7.47 24.17
C SER A 157 -19.66 6.00 24.51
N ALA A 158 -19.32 5.58 25.73
CA ALA A 158 -19.46 4.19 26.18
C ALA A 158 -20.89 3.63 26.02
N MET A 159 -21.89 4.50 26.09
CA MET A 159 -23.31 4.16 25.91
C MET A 159 -23.67 3.86 24.45
N VAL A 160 -23.10 4.58 23.48
CA VAL A 160 -23.29 4.34 22.04
C VAL A 160 -22.55 3.07 21.60
N LYS A 161 -21.32 2.85 22.10
CA LYS A 161 -20.60 1.59 21.89
C LYS A 161 -21.38 0.39 22.41
N PHE A 162 -21.93 0.48 23.63
CA PHE A 162 -22.71 -0.61 24.23
C PHE A 162 -23.99 -0.93 23.44
N LEU A 163 -24.75 0.09 23.03
CA LEU A 163 -25.99 -0.08 22.25
C LEU A 163 -25.74 -0.57 20.82
N GLN A 164 -24.71 -0.04 20.14
CA GLN A 164 -24.31 -0.52 18.81
C GLN A 164 -23.76 -1.95 18.88
N GLU A 165 -22.89 -2.27 19.84
CA GLU A 165 -22.37 -3.63 19.99
C GLU A 165 -23.51 -4.61 20.24
N GLN A 166 -24.43 -4.37 21.16
CA GLN A 166 -25.49 -5.35 21.46
C GLN A 166 -26.49 -5.56 20.31
N VAL A 167 -26.87 -4.49 19.59
CA VAL A 167 -27.86 -4.57 18.50
C VAL A 167 -27.24 -5.07 17.20
N LEU A 168 -26.08 -4.54 16.82
CA LEU A 168 -25.36 -4.96 15.62
C LEU A 168 -24.86 -6.41 15.77
N GLN A 169 -24.50 -6.87 16.98
CA GLN A 169 -24.11 -8.26 17.23
C GLN A 169 -25.26 -9.24 17.05
N ARG A 170 -26.46 -8.90 17.53
CA ARG A 170 -27.63 -9.78 17.39
C ARG A 170 -28.12 -9.83 15.95
N ILE A 171 -28.24 -8.68 15.30
CA ILE A 171 -28.67 -8.61 13.89
C ILE A 171 -27.57 -9.17 12.97
N GLY A 172 -26.31 -8.79 13.17
CA GLY A 172 -25.18 -9.26 12.36
C GLY A 172 -24.90 -10.76 12.45
N ARG A 173 -25.21 -11.41 13.57
CA ARG A 173 -25.20 -12.89 13.67
C ARG A 173 -26.34 -13.53 12.88
N VAL A 174 -27.55 -12.96 12.95
CA VAL A 174 -28.73 -13.47 12.25
C VAL A 174 -28.61 -13.29 10.73
N VAL A 175 -28.01 -12.19 10.28
CA VAL A 175 -27.83 -11.87 8.86
C VAL A 175 -26.50 -12.44 8.31
N GLY A 176 -25.71 -13.14 9.14
CA GLY A 176 -24.51 -13.84 8.68
C GLY A 176 -23.36 -12.94 8.26
N PHE A 177 -23.17 -11.79 8.91
CA PHE A 177 -22.02 -10.88 8.69
C PHE A 177 -21.07 -10.80 9.90
N MET A 178 -21.44 -11.39 11.05
CA MET A 178 -20.57 -11.47 12.23
C MET A 178 -20.12 -12.89 12.57
N GLN A 179 -18.85 -13.03 12.93
CA GLN A 179 -18.25 -14.30 13.37
C GLN A 179 -17.81 -14.23 14.83
N THR A 180 -17.78 -15.40 15.49
CA THR A 180 -17.18 -15.55 16.82
C THR A 180 -15.66 -15.37 16.73
N LYS A 181 -15.00 -15.11 17.86
CA LYS A 181 -13.52 -15.08 17.91
C LYS A 181 -12.90 -16.42 17.48
N GLU A 182 -13.60 -17.54 17.71
CA GLU A 182 -13.16 -18.89 17.36
C GLU A 182 -13.35 -19.20 15.87
N ASP A 183 -14.39 -18.64 15.24
CA ASP A 183 -14.66 -18.81 13.82
C ASP A 183 -13.88 -17.84 12.94
N ALA A 184 -13.57 -16.66 13.48
CA ALA A 184 -12.82 -15.59 12.82
C ALA A 184 -11.58 -16.09 12.05
N PRO A 185 -10.66 -16.88 12.62
CA PRO A 185 -9.46 -17.32 11.92
C PRO A 185 -9.71 -18.43 10.89
N LYS A 186 -10.88 -19.09 10.88
CA LYS A 186 -11.11 -20.28 10.03
C LYS A 186 -11.00 -19.94 8.55
N THR A 187 -11.44 -18.75 8.14
CA THR A 187 -11.30 -18.28 6.76
C THR A 187 -9.83 -18.08 6.40
N GLN A 188 -9.05 -17.43 7.27
CA GLN A 188 -7.61 -17.26 7.09
C GLN A 188 -6.90 -18.60 6.98
N VAL A 189 -7.19 -19.53 7.89
CA VAL A 189 -6.57 -20.86 7.90
C VAL A 189 -6.94 -21.62 6.63
N HIS A 190 -8.21 -21.61 6.22
CA HIS A 190 -8.64 -22.28 5.00
C HIS A 190 -7.91 -21.73 3.76
N VAL A 191 -7.90 -20.41 3.59
CA VAL A 191 -7.20 -19.76 2.47
C VAL A 191 -5.68 -20.05 2.53
N ALA A 192 -5.11 -20.05 3.73
CA ALA A 192 -3.69 -20.32 3.96
C ALA A 192 -3.29 -21.77 3.71
N THR A 193 -4.15 -22.78 3.93
CA THR A 193 -3.70 -24.19 3.98
C THR A 193 -4.45 -25.15 3.06
N HIS A 194 -5.63 -24.80 2.54
CA HIS A 194 -6.43 -25.75 1.77
C HIS A 194 -5.76 -26.11 0.42
N PRO A 195 -5.48 -27.38 0.11
CA PRO A 195 -4.70 -27.78 -1.08
C PRO A 195 -5.29 -27.32 -2.41
N ALA A 196 -6.63 -27.35 -2.54
CA ALA A 196 -7.31 -26.92 -3.77
C ALA A 196 -7.03 -25.46 -4.16
N LEU A 197 -6.62 -24.62 -3.20
CA LEU A 197 -6.37 -23.20 -3.42
C LEU A 197 -4.97 -22.92 -4.01
N GLN A 198 -4.12 -23.94 -4.17
CA GLN A 198 -2.75 -23.77 -4.69
C GLN A 198 -2.70 -23.22 -6.12
N LYS A 199 -3.81 -23.28 -6.87
CA LYS A 199 -3.93 -22.73 -8.23
C LYS A 199 -4.96 -21.60 -8.33
N ALA A 200 -5.47 -21.13 -7.20
CA ALA A 200 -6.58 -20.18 -7.11
C ALA A 200 -6.12 -18.74 -6.77
N GLY A 201 -4.88 -18.39 -7.16
CA GLY A 201 -4.29 -17.09 -6.88
C GLY A 201 -5.10 -15.91 -7.46
N GLY A 202 -4.92 -14.74 -6.86
CA GLY A 202 -5.52 -13.47 -7.28
C GLY A 202 -7.00 -13.32 -6.92
N ARG A 203 -7.57 -14.33 -6.25
CA ARG A 203 -8.98 -14.32 -5.82
C ARG A 203 -9.17 -13.64 -4.47
N TYR A 204 -10.41 -13.22 -4.23
CA TYR A 204 -10.89 -12.64 -2.98
C TYR A 204 -11.93 -13.56 -2.34
N TYR A 205 -11.67 -13.96 -1.09
CA TYR A 205 -12.51 -14.92 -0.36
C TYR A 205 -13.34 -14.25 0.73
N SER A 206 -14.62 -14.61 0.80
CA SER A 206 -15.51 -14.28 1.91
C SER A 206 -15.38 -15.24 3.09
N PRO A 207 -15.92 -14.83 4.25
CA PRO A 207 -15.96 -15.65 5.44
C PRO A 207 -16.60 -16.98 5.18
N ILE A 208 -15.90 -18.01 5.61
CA ILE A 208 -16.41 -19.37 5.63
C ILE A 208 -17.10 -19.53 6.98
N TYR A 209 -18.43 -19.41 6.99
CA TYR A 209 -19.23 -19.73 8.16
C TYR A 209 -19.29 -21.25 8.33
N PRO A 210 -19.15 -21.79 9.55
CA PRO A 210 -19.33 -23.21 9.73
C PRO A 210 -20.81 -23.62 9.51
N PRO A 211 -21.03 -24.84 8.98
CA PRO A 211 -20.00 -25.76 8.52
C PRO A 211 -19.74 -25.56 7.01
N LEU A 212 -18.54 -25.95 6.56
CA LEU A 212 -18.12 -26.11 5.14
C LEU A 212 -18.96 -27.15 4.37
N VAL A 213 -20.22 -27.37 4.75
CA VAL A 213 -21.16 -28.31 4.17
C VAL A 213 -22.05 -27.53 3.21
N GLY A 214 -21.84 -27.72 1.91
CA GLY A 214 -22.85 -27.36 0.92
C GLY A 214 -22.71 -26.02 0.23
N CYS A 215 -21.49 -25.48 0.02
CA CYS A 215 -21.32 -24.37 -0.93
C CYS A 215 -21.74 -24.78 -2.36
N GLY A 216 -21.81 -26.09 -2.65
CA GLY A 216 -22.25 -26.65 -3.93
C GLY A 216 -21.24 -26.48 -5.08
N LYS A 217 -20.03 -25.98 -4.80
CA LYS A 217 -18.96 -25.72 -5.76
C LYS A 217 -17.66 -26.43 -5.34
N ALA A 218 -16.69 -26.46 -6.24
CA ALA A 218 -15.32 -26.89 -5.92
C ALA A 218 -14.71 -25.97 -4.86
N ALA A 219 -13.77 -26.48 -4.06
CA ALA A 219 -13.23 -25.74 -2.91
C ALA A 219 -12.55 -24.41 -3.32
N GLU A 220 -11.96 -24.35 -4.51
CA GLU A 220 -11.39 -23.16 -5.13
C GLU A 220 -12.41 -22.08 -5.46
N ASP A 221 -13.66 -22.46 -5.71
CA ASP A 221 -14.79 -21.59 -6.02
C ASP A 221 -15.72 -21.39 -4.82
N CYS A 222 -15.53 -22.16 -3.75
CA CYS A 222 -16.20 -21.94 -2.48
C CYS A 222 -15.72 -20.63 -1.86
N ALA A 223 -16.68 -19.82 -1.42
CA ALA A 223 -16.48 -18.52 -0.78
C ALA A 223 -15.76 -17.45 -1.64
N VAL A 224 -15.44 -17.71 -2.92
CA VAL A 224 -15.02 -16.63 -3.83
C VAL A 224 -16.12 -15.61 -3.93
N SER A 225 -15.76 -14.35 -3.72
CA SER A 225 -16.72 -13.24 -3.69
C SER A 225 -16.39 -12.20 -4.72
N GLU A 226 -17.45 -11.54 -5.19
CA GLU A 226 -17.31 -10.35 -6.00
C GLU A 226 -16.55 -9.27 -5.22
N VAL A 227 -15.77 -8.51 -5.96
CA VAL A 227 -15.01 -7.35 -5.50
C VAL A 227 -15.50 -6.14 -6.28
N SER A 228 -15.19 -4.93 -5.83
CA SER A 228 -15.52 -3.71 -6.57
C SER A 228 -14.89 -3.67 -7.96
N ASP A 229 -15.50 -2.94 -8.91
CA ASP A 229 -14.95 -2.76 -10.27
C ASP A 229 -13.50 -2.26 -10.24
N ALA A 230 -13.18 -1.36 -9.31
CA ALA A 230 -11.83 -0.87 -9.10
C ALA A 230 -10.84 -1.98 -8.76
N ALA A 231 -11.25 -3.01 -8.00
CA ALA A 231 -10.40 -4.15 -7.67
C ALA A 231 -10.14 -5.06 -8.88
N LEU A 232 -11.01 -5.07 -9.89
CA LEU A 232 -10.87 -5.84 -11.14
C LEU A 232 -10.02 -5.12 -12.19
N ASP A 233 -9.78 -3.82 -12.05
CA ASP A 233 -9.01 -3.04 -13.02
C ASP A 233 -7.53 -3.47 -13.01
N VAL A 234 -7.12 -4.13 -14.09
CA VAL A 234 -5.75 -4.62 -14.26
C VAL A 234 -4.75 -3.47 -14.31
N SER A 235 -5.07 -2.33 -14.93
CA SER A 235 -4.15 -1.18 -14.95
C SER A 235 -3.90 -0.66 -13.54
N LEU A 236 -4.95 -0.58 -12.72
CA LEU A 236 -4.84 -0.19 -11.30
C LEU A 236 -3.96 -1.17 -10.51
N GLN A 237 -4.14 -2.47 -10.71
CA GLN A 237 -3.32 -3.51 -10.07
C GLN A 237 -1.83 -3.35 -10.43
N GLU A 238 -1.54 -3.12 -11.70
CA GLU A 238 -0.18 -2.99 -12.22
C GLU A 238 0.50 -1.71 -11.71
N ASP A 239 -0.20 -0.59 -11.70
CA ASP A 239 0.36 0.70 -11.26
C ASP A 239 0.60 0.71 -9.74
N LEU A 240 -0.30 0.12 -8.95
CA LEU A 240 -0.10 -0.03 -7.51
C LEU A 240 1.13 -0.90 -7.21
N PHE A 241 1.35 -1.98 -7.97
CA PHE A 241 2.52 -2.84 -7.82
C PHE A 241 3.83 -2.11 -8.15
N LYS A 242 3.87 -1.35 -9.26
CA LYS A 242 5.04 -0.53 -9.63
C LYS A 242 5.38 0.47 -8.54
N VAL A 243 4.38 1.02 -7.88
CA VAL A 243 4.60 2.04 -6.86
C VAL A 243 5.03 1.44 -5.54
N GLY A 244 4.56 0.25 -5.18
CA GLY A 244 5.18 -0.46 -4.07
C GLY A 244 6.68 -0.77 -4.32
N ARG A 245 7.12 -1.00 -5.56
CA ARG A 245 8.56 -1.14 -5.87
C ARG A 245 9.37 0.13 -5.57
N THR A 246 8.73 1.28 -5.40
CA THR A 246 9.39 2.51 -4.96
C THR A 246 9.91 2.47 -3.52
N PHE A 247 9.64 1.43 -2.73
CA PHE A 247 10.31 1.24 -1.43
C PHE A 247 11.83 0.92 -1.52
N GLY A 248 12.43 0.97 -2.71
CA GLY A 248 13.87 0.94 -2.95
C GLY A 248 14.27 1.72 -4.21
N ASP A 249 13.42 1.74 -5.25
CA ASP A 249 13.74 2.35 -6.55
C ASP A 249 12.69 3.40 -6.96
N PHE A 250 13.05 4.67 -7.03
CA PHE A 250 12.16 5.70 -7.57
C PHE A 250 12.42 5.91 -9.06
N VAL A 251 11.38 5.88 -9.89
CA VAL A 251 11.46 6.31 -11.30
C VAL A 251 10.55 7.51 -11.50
N TYR A 252 11.14 8.62 -11.96
CA TYR A 252 10.40 9.84 -12.23
C TYR A 252 9.45 9.68 -13.41
N ASN A 253 8.22 10.15 -13.21
CA ASN A 253 7.21 10.27 -14.24
C ASN A 253 6.34 11.50 -13.94
N ASP A 254 6.14 12.38 -14.91
CA ASP A 254 5.31 13.58 -14.77
C ASP A 254 3.93 13.25 -14.19
N ASN A 255 3.34 12.13 -14.60
CA ASN A 255 2.00 11.70 -14.16
C ASN A 255 1.90 11.45 -12.65
N LEU A 256 3.02 11.20 -11.95
CA LEU A 256 3.05 11.06 -10.49
C LEU A 256 2.78 12.39 -9.77
N PHE A 257 3.05 13.50 -10.47
CA PHE A 257 2.98 14.87 -9.95
C PHE A 257 1.94 15.73 -10.68
N GLN A 258 1.36 15.23 -11.78
CA GLN A 258 0.23 15.84 -12.46
C GLN A 258 -1.04 15.71 -11.61
N TRP A 259 -1.82 16.79 -11.57
CA TRP A 259 -3.05 16.89 -10.81
C TRP A 259 -4.22 17.00 -11.80
N GLU A 260 -5.25 16.16 -11.65
CA GLU A 260 -6.57 16.47 -12.21
C GLU A 260 -7.36 17.36 -11.23
N SER A 261 -7.88 18.49 -11.73
CA SER A 261 -8.82 19.32 -10.99
C SER A 261 -10.06 18.53 -10.66
N ARG A 262 -10.22 18.20 -9.38
CA ARG A 262 -11.53 17.81 -8.86
C ARG A 262 -12.52 18.93 -9.18
N SER A 263 -13.54 18.59 -9.96
CA SER A 263 -14.82 19.27 -9.90
C SER A 263 -15.32 19.17 -8.46
N SER A 264 -15.62 20.31 -7.84
CA SER A 264 -16.34 20.29 -6.56
C SER A 264 -17.77 19.77 -6.79
N TYR A 265 -18.45 19.35 -5.72
CA TYR A 265 -19.86 18.95 -5.75
C TYR A 265 -20.80 20.04 -6.31
N THR A 266 -20.33 21.29 -6.38
CA THR A 266 -21.03 22.44 -6.97
C THR A 266 -20.60 22.75 -8.41
N GLY A 267 -19.84 21.85 -9.07
CA GLY A 267 -19.31 22.03 -10.43
C GLY A 267 -18.19 23.07 -10.55
N ARG A 268 -17.82 23.77 -9.47
CA ARG A 268 -16.72 24.74 -9.49
C ARG A 268 -15.39 24.05 -9.23
N ALA A 269 -14.51 24.02 -10.23
CA ALA A 269 -13.12 23.65 -10.02
C ALA A 269 -12.48 24.65 -9.03
N ARG A 270 -12.00 24.19 -7.88
CA ARG A 270 -11.10 25.01 -7.07
C ARG A 270 -9.73 24.98 -7.76
N PRO A 271 -9.15 26.13 -8.14
CA PRO A 271 -7.81 26.14 -8.70
C PRO A 271 -6.83 25.69 -7.63
N THR A 272 -6.17 24.56 -7.88
CA THR A 272 -5.02 24.12 -7.12
C THR A 272 -3.94 25.19 -7.25
N PRO A 273 -3.22 25.56 -6.18
CA PRO A 273 -2.05 26.42 -6.32
C PRO A 273 -1.13 25.84 -7.40
N LYS A 274 -0.74 26.66 -8.38
CA LYS A 274 0.23 26.30 -9.42
C LYS A 274 1.62 26.17 -8.78
N THR A 275 1.85 25.12 -8.00
CA THR A 275 3.20 24.69 -7.68
C THR A 275 3.75 23.98 -8.92
N SER A 276 4.91 24.40 -9.40
CA SER A 276 5.58 23.75 -10.53
C SER A 276 5.88 22.28 -10.23
N LEU A 277 5.97 21.44 -11.26
CA LEU A 277 6.40 20.03 -11.13
C LEU A 277 7.70 19.93 -10.34
N THR A 278 8.62 20.88 -10.53
CA THR A 278 9.84 21.04 -9.75
C THR A 278 9.60 21.15 -8.26
N SER A 279 8.72 22.06 -7.81
CA SER A 279 8.46 22.24 -6.38
C SER A 279 7.84 21.00 -5.73
N ARG A 280 7.06 20.23 -6.50
CA ARG A 280 6.41 18.99 -6.08
C ARG A 280 7.41 17.85 -5.96
N LEU A 281 8.18 17.59 -7.02
CA LEU A 281 9.25 16.60 -6.98
C LEU A 281 10.27 16.88 -5.88
N THR A 282 10.71 18.15 -5.73
CA THR A 282 11.60 18.55 -4.64
C THR A 282 10.95 18.22 -3.30
N ARG A 283 9.70 18.63 -3.04
CA ARG A 283 9.02 18.33 -1.76
C ARG A 283 8.88 16.83 -1.51
N PHE A 284 8.53 16.07 -2.53
CA PHE A 284 8.41 14.63 -2.47
C PHE A 284 9.74 14.00 -2.05
N LEU A 285 10.82 14.21 -2.82
CA LEU A 285 12.14 13.61 -2.54
C LEU A 285 12.79 14.15 -1.25
N THR A 286 12.48 15.38 -0.86
CA THR A 286 12.99 16.00 0.37
C THR A 286 12.20 15.61 1.63
N SER A 287 11.11 14.85 1.49
CA SER A 287 10.37 14.38 2.66
C SER A 287 11.27 13.44 3.50
N GLN A 288 11.09 13.48 4.83
CA GLN A 288 11.85 12.63 5.76
C GLN A 288 11.73 11.14 5.39
N PHE A 289 10.57 10.76 4.85
CA PHE A 289 10.31 9.42 4.38
C PHE A 289 11.11 9.05 3.13
N HIS A 290 10.85 9.76 2.03
CA HIS A 290 11.39 9.43 0.71
C HIS A 290 12.91 9.50 0.69
N SER A 291 13.47 10.46 1.41
CA SER A 291 14.92 10.56 1.57
C SER A 291 15.53 9.34 2.27
N SER A 292 14.77 8.64 3.13
CA SER A 292 15.26 7.49 3.90
C SER A 292 15.10 6.13 3.22
N ILE A 293 14.30 6.03 2.15
CA ILE A 293 13.91 4.74 1.56
C ILE A 293 14.48 4.45 0.18
N PHE A 294 14.78 5.46 -0.62
CA PHE A 294 15.28 5.24 -1.97
C PHE A 294 16.76 4.89 -1.96
N ALA A 295 17.09 3.73 -2.52
CA ALA A 295 18.45 3.34 -2.87
C ALA A 295 18.78 3.70 -4.32
N HIS A 296 17.78 3.70 -5.19
CA HIS A 296 17.97 4.02 -6.61
C HIS A 296 17.01 5.14 -7.02
N LEU A 297 17.52 6.20 -7.65
CA LEU A 297 16.70 7.30 -8.18
C LEU A 297 16.90 7.42 -9.70
N ASP A 298 15.91 7.02 -10.49
CA ASP A 298 15.86 7.34 -11.90
C ASP A 298 15.13 8.68 -12.13
N LEU A 299 15.92 9.74 -12.22
CA LEU A 299 15.50 11.11 -12.54
C LEU A 299 15.82 11.47 -14.00
N GLY A 300 16.08 10.49 -14.86
CA GLY A 300 16.56 10.73 -16.23
C GLY A 300 15.61 11.55 -17.11
N THR A 301 14.33 11.60 -16.74
CA THR A 301 13.27 12.39 -17.39
C THR A 301 12.76 13.55 -16.53
N ALA A 302 13.38 13.81 -15.38
CA ALA A 302 12.93 14.84 -14.45
C ALA A 302 13.25 16.27 -14.94
N PRO A 303 12.43 17.28 -14.58
CA PRO A 303 12.72 18.68 -14.87
C PRO A 303 14.06 19.08 -14.27
N ILE A 304 14.97 19.60 -15.09
CA ILE A 304 16.34 19.93 -14.71
C ILE A 304 16.37 21.05 -13.68
N GLU A 305 15.39 21.93 -13.70
CA GLU A 305 15.20 22.97 -12.69
C GLU A 305 15.13 22.37 -11.28
N THR A 306 14.61 21.14 -11.14
CA THR A 306 14.59 20.39 -9.88
C THR A 306 15.98 19.94 -9.47
N LEU A 307 16.76 19.40 -10.42
CA LEU A 307 18.12 18.92 -10.16
C LEU A 307 19.11 20.08 -9.95
N GLN A 308 18.73 21.31 -10.30
CA GLN A 308 19.48 22.54 -9.99
C GLN A 308 19.00 23.22 -8.71
N ASP A 309 17.92 22.74 -8.09
CA ASP A 309 17.35 23.37 -6.90
C ASP A 309 18.20 23.10 -5.65
N ARG A 310 18.51 24.17 -4.92
CA ARG A 310 19.36 24.09 -3.71
C ARG A 310 18.71 23.32 -2.56
N LYS A 311 17.38 23.31 -2.45
CA LYS A 311 16.69 22.51 -1.41
C LYS A 311 16.78 21.04 -1.75
N PHE A 312 16.64 20.71 -3.04
CA PHE A 312 16.84 19.35 -3.52
C PHE A 312 18.27 18.85 -3.23
N HIS A 313 19.31 19.64 -3.55
CA HIS A 313 20.71 19.29 -3.21
C HIS A 313 20.89 19.01 -1.72
N LYS A 314 20.36 19.88 -0.84
CA LYS A 314 20.47 19.68 0.61
C LYS A 314 19.79 18.40 1.10
N ALA A 315 18.74 17.94 0.43
CA ALA A 315 18.05 16.72 0.80
C ALA A 315 18.71 15.47 0.23
N ILE A 316 19.17 15.51 -1.03
CA ILE A 316 19.82 14.34 -1.65
C ILE A 316 21.09 13.97 -0.90
N THR A 317 21.85 14.96 -0.37
CA THR A 317 23.01 14.72 0.50
C THR A 317 22.66 13.97 1.79
N LYS A 318 21.41 14.07 2.25
CA LYS A 318 20.92 13.44 3.48
C LYS A 318 20.22 12.11 3.24
N MET A 319 20.23 11.57 2.03
CA MET A 319 19.61 10.28 1.73
C MET A 319 20.54 9.14 2.15
N PRO A 320 20.33 8.47 3.30
CA PRO A 320 21.31 7.56 3.88
C PRO A 320 21.45 6.23 3.13
N ARG A 321 20.55 5.95 2.17
CA ARG A 321 20.52 4.70 1.42
C ARG A 321 20.79 4.86 -0.06
N LEU A 322 21.00 6.08 -0.54
CA LEU A 322 21.13 6.32 -1.97
C LEU A 322 22.42 5.69 -2.51
N GLU A 323 22.27 4.67 -3.34
CA GLU A 323 23.33 3.90 -3.99
C GLU A 323 23.57 4.39 -5.42
N ASP A 324 22.52 4.73 -6.17
CA ASP A 324 22.69 5.37 -7.47
C ASP A 324 21.58 6.33 -7.90
N VAL A 325 21.96 7.21 -8.84
CA VAL A 325 21.07 8.18 -9.47
C VAL A 325 21.26 8.21 -10.97
N VAL A 326 20.19 8.05 -11.73
CA VAL A 326 20.13 8.37 -13.15
C VAL A 326 19.64 9.80 -13.32
N PHE A 327 20.32 10.63 -14.12
CA PHE A 327 19.97 12.03 -14.32
C PHE A 327 19.99 12.43 -15.81
N PRO A 328 19.29 13.50 -16.23
CA PRO A 328 19.29 13.94 -17.63
C PRO A 328 20.68 14.44 -18.06
N GLN A 329 21.21 13.94 -19.17
CA GLN A 329 22.56 14.33 -19.61
C GLN A 329 22.63 15.74 -20.21
N HIS A 330 21.51 16.26 -20.71
CA HIS A 330 21.42 17.55 -21.41
C HIS A 330 20.44 18.49 -20.71
N GLY A 331 20.47 19.78 -21.03
CA GLY A 331 19.51 20.81 -20.58
C GLY A 331 19.90 21.56 -19.30
N TRP A 332 21.07 21.27 -18.73
CA TRP A 332 21.67 22.03 -17.63
C TRP A 332 21.95 23.48 -18.05
N ALA A 333 21.74 24.43 -17.14
CA ALA A 333 22.07 25.84 -17.37
C ALA A 333 23.57 26.07 -17.58
N GLY A 334 24.40 25.11 -17.16
CA GLY A 334 25.83 25.06 -17.47
C GLY A 334 26.51 23.88 -16.78
N GLN A 335 27.75 23.59 -17.18
CA GLN A 335 28.53 22.50 -16.60
C GLN A 335 28.70 22.65 -15.08
N ALA A 336 28.80 23.89 -14.58
CA ALA A 336 28.92 24.17 -13.16
C ALA A 336 27.71 23.70 -12.33
N GLU A 337 26.48 23.84 -12.86
CA GLU A 337 25.27 23.39 -12.15
C GLU A 337 25.19 21.87 -12.10
N ARG A 338 25.60 21.20 -13.19
CA ARG A 338 25.72 19.74 -13.20
C ARG A 338 26.74 19.26 -12.18
N THR A 339 27.91 19.89 -12.10
CA THR A 339 28.93 19.55 -11.12
C THR A 339 28.42 19.76 -9.69
N LYS A 340 27.66 20.84 -9.42
CA LYS A 340 27.05 21.07 -8.09
C LYS A 340 26.11 19.93 -7.70
N PHE A 341 25.23 19.51 -8.61
CA PHE A 341 24.34 18.37 -8.36
C PHE A 341 25.11 17.09 -8.05
N LEU A 342 26.10 16.74 -8.88
CA LEU A 342 26.91 15.54 -8.67
C LEU A 342 27.69 15.59 -7.34
N SER A 343 28.18 16.77 -6.96
CA SER A 343 28.86 16.97 -5.67
C SER A 343 27.95 16.91 -4.45
N ALA A 344 26.63 17.02 -4.65
CA ALA A 344 25.65 16.93 -3.57
C ALA A 344 25.24 15.47 -3.26
N LEU A 345 25.63 14.51 -4.09
CA LEU A 345 25.31 13.10 -3.87
C LEU A 345 26.03 12.55 -2.62
N PRO A 346 25.39 11.66 -1.85
CA PRO A 346 26.03 11.00 -0.71
C PRO A 346 27.32 10.27 -1.11
N PRO A 347 28.32 10.18 -0.20
CA PRO A 347 29.53 9.42 -0.47
C PRO A 347 29.21 7.96 -0.83
N GLY A 348 29.79 7.47 -1.92
CA GLY A 348 29.57 6.11 -2.42
C GLY A 348 28.40 5.96 -3.40
N ALA A 349 27.55 6.99 -3.55
CA ALA A 349 26.49 6.97 -4.55
C ALA A 349 27.05 7.13 -5.96
N SER A 350 26.64 6.24 -6.87
CA SER A 350 27.00 6.28 -8.30
C SER A 350 26.03 7.18 -9.07
N ALA A 351 26.48 7.78 -10.18
CA ALA A 351 25.63 8.66 -10.99
C ALA A 351 25.79 8.40 -12.49
N TRP A 352 24.68 8.23 -13.19
CA TRP A 352 24.64 7.87 -14.60
C TRP A 352 23.81 8.88 -15.40
N GLY A 353 24.39 9.44 -16.46
CA GLY A 353 23.67 10.32 -17.37
C GLY A 353 22.82 9.52 -18.35
N ARG A 354 21.50 9.74 -18.38
CA ARG A 354 20.62 9.24 -19.44
C ARG A 354 20.72 10.18 -20.65
N GLY A 355 21.22 9.64 -21.76
CA GLY A 355 21.18 10.31 -23.07
C GLY A 355 19.74 10.46 -23.59
N ARG A 356 19.53 11.20 -24.69
CA ARG A 356 18.20 11.22 -25.33
C ARG A 356 17.79 9.79 -25.71
N PRO A 357 16.50 9.42 -25.56
CA PRO A 357 16.01 8.12 -26.02
C PRO A 357 16.27 7.88 -27.50
#